data_AF-A0A930FCY4-F1
#
_entry.id   AF-A0A930FCY4-F1
#
_cell.length_a   1.000
_cell.length_b   1.000
_cell.length_c   1.000
_cell.angle_alpha   90.00
_cell.angle_beta   90.00
_cell.angle_gamma   90.00
#
_symmetry.space_group_name_H-M   'P 1'
#
loop_
_entity.id
_entity.type
_entity.pdbx_description
1 polymer ?
#
loop_
_entity_poly.entity_id
_entity_poly.type
_entity_poly.pdbx_seq_one_letter_code
_entity_poly.pdbx_strand_id
1 'polypeptide(L)'
;MKKVAAFFDIDGTIYREGLITEVFKKMVTHEIVSGSRWTDEVKPAYMAWDRRMGDYDNYLQKMVEIFKETTKGISAVHIEHIAQKVIEQKGERVYQFTRKEIERHRKQGHLLIAISGSPEPLVKEMAEKYKFDDFRGTQYL
;
A
#
# COMPACT_ATOMS: atom_id res chain seq x y z
N MET A 1 5.00 -9.99 -33.27
CA MET A 1 6.01 -10.12 -32.20
C MET A 1 5.34 -10.58 -30.92
N LYS A 2 5.99 -11.43 -30.12
CA LYS A 2 5.49 -11.79 -28.78
C LYS A 2 5.75 -10.62 -27.84
N LYS A 3 4.76 -10.23 -27.04
CA LYS A 3 4.92 -9.27 -25.94
C LYS A 3 5.23 -10.04 -24.65
N VAL A 4 6.18 -9.55 -23.87
CA VAL A 4 6.53 -10.09 -22.55
C VAL A 4 6.06 -9.11 -21.51
N ALA A 5 5.44 -9.60 -20.43
CA ALA A 5 5.03 -8.81 -19.29
C ALA A 5 5.74 -9.31 -18.02
N ALA A 6 6.04 -8.38 -17.13
CA ALA A 6 6.64 -8.62 -15.83
C ALA A 6 5.71 -8.06 -14.75
N PHE A 7 5.31 -8.94 -13.85
CA PHE A 7 4.38 -8.62 -12.77
C PHE A 7 5.17 -8.41 -11.48
N PHE A 8 4.88 -7.32 -10.79
CA PHE A 8 5.53 -6.98 -9.53
C PHE A 8 4.48 -6.80 -8.44
N ASP A 9 4.68 -7.49 -7.33
CA ASP A 9 4.04 -7.12 -6.07
C ASP A 9 4.64 -5.80 -5.54
N ILE A 10 3.89 -5.10 -4.69
CA ILE A 10 4.33 -3.85 -4.08
C ILE A 10 4.80 -4.05 -2.65
N ASP A 11 3.96 -4.57 -1.77
CA ASP A 11 4.19 -4.56 -0.32
C ASP A 11 5.15 -5.66 0.11
N GLY A 12 6.34 -5.32 0.62
CA GLY A 12 7.40 -6.28 0.89
C GLY A 12 8.19 -6.72 -0.36
N THR A 13 7.80 -6.26 -1.55
CA THR A 13 8.47 -6.57 -2.83
C THR A 13 9.13 -5.33 -3.43
N ILE A 14 8.36 -4.32 -3.82
CA ILE A 14 8.91 -3.01 -4.24
C ILE A 14 9.16 -2.17 -3.00
N TYR A 15 8.12 -1.95 -2.21
CA TYR A 15 8.10 -1.16 -0.98
C TYR A 15 8.47 -2.03 0.22
N ARG A 16 9.22 -1.47 1.19
CA ARG A 16 9.77 -2.24 2.32
C ARG A 16 8.76 -2.63 3.38
N GLU A 17 7.65 -1.91 3.47
CA GLU A 17 6.60 -2.14 4.47
C GLU A 17 5.26 -2.34 3.75
N GLY A 18 4.16 -2.42 4.49
CA GLY A 18 2.81 -2.37 3.90
C GLY A 18 2.34 -0.93 3.72
N LEU A 19 1.93 -0.54 2.52
CA LEU A 19 1.37 0.78 2.21
C LEU A 19 0.12 1.08 3.04
N ILE A 20 -0.67 0.05 3.34
CA ILE A 20 -1.84 0.18 4.24
C ILE A 20 -1.44 0.73 5.62
N THR A 21 -0.25 0.40 6.12
CA THR A 21 0.19 0.88 7.44
C THR A 21 0.52 2.37 7.42
N GLU A 22 1.07 2.87 6.32
CA GLU A 22 1.44 4.28 6.15
C GLU A 22 0.19 5.15 5.95
N VAL A 23 -0.78 4.70 5.13
CA VAL A 23 -2.04 5.42 4.96
C VAL A 23 -2.84 5.44 6.25
N PHE A 24 -2.86 4.33 7.00
CA PHE A 24 -3.58 4.27 8.26
C PHE A 24 -3.04 5.28 9.28
N LYS A 25 -1.70 5.33 9.44
CA LYS A 25 -1.04 6.33 10.30
C LYS A 25 -1.40 7.76 9.90
N LYS A 26 -1.49 8.05 8.60
CA LYS A 26 -1.93 9.36 8.10
C LYS A 26 -3.39 9.65 8.41
N MET A 27 -4.28 8.68 8.21
CA MET A 27 -5.70 8.87 8.54
C MET A 27 -5.91 9.15 10.02
N VAL A 28 -5.13 8.51 10.91
CA VAL A 28 -5.16 8.84 12.35
C VAL A 28 -4.60 10.24 12.62
N THR A 29 -3.47 10.60 12.00
CA THR A 29 -2.82 11.92 12.20
C THR A 29 -3.68 13.08 11.70
N HIS A 30 -4.49 12.85 10.66
CA HIS A 30 -5.41 13.83 10.09
C HIS A 30 -6.83 13.75 10.66
N GLU A 31 -7.03 13.01 11.77
CA GLU A 31 -8.31 12.87 12.49
C GLU A 31 -9.46 12.28 11.65
N ILE A 32 -9.13 11.60 10.55
CA ILE A 32 -10.08 10.87 9.69
C ILE A 32 -10.49 9.56 10.36
N VAL A 33 -9.51 8.90 11.00
CA VAL A 33 -9.73 7.79 11.91
C VAL A 33 -9.50 8.33 13.32
N SER A 34 -10.46 8.12 14.23
CA SER A 34 -10.27 8.59 15.60
C SER A 34 -9.08 7.87 16.25
N GLY A 35 -8.32 8.61 17.07
CA GLY A 35 -7.18 8.05 17.80
C GLY A 35 -7.56 6.86 18.68
N SER A 36 -8.80 6.80 19.17
CA SER A 36 -9.32 5.66 19.94
C SER A 36 -9.37 4.36 19.13
N ARG A 37 -9.72 4.40 17.83
CA ARG A 37 -9.68 3.18 16.98
C ARG A 37 -8.27 2.62 16.89
N TRP A 38 -7.27 3.50 16.82
CA TRP A 38 -5.88 3.05 16.89
C TRP A 38 -5.55 2.43 18.25
N THR A 39 -5.84 3.12 19.36
CA THR A 39 -5.43 2.64 20.69
C THR A 39 -6.16 1.38 21.13
N ASP A 40 -7.42 1.23 20.73
CA ASP A 40 -8.34 0.23 21.28
C ASP A 40 -8.48 -0.98 20.35
N GLU A 41 -8.41 -0.79 19.02
CA GLU A 41 -8.61 -1.88 18.05
C GLU A 41 -7.29 -2.35 17.42
N VAL A 42 -6.41 -1.44 17.02
CA VAL A 42 -5.19 -1.79 16.25
C VAL A 42 -3.99 -2.06 17.15
N LYS A 43 -3.74 -1.18 18.13
CA LYS A 43 -2.57 -1.26 19.02
C LYS A 43 -2.47 -2.59 19.78
N PRO A 44 -3.56 -3.23 20.25
CA PRO A 44 -3.46 -4.55 20.87
C PRO A 44 -2.90 -5.62 19.91
N ALA A 45 -3.37 -5.63 18.66
CA ALA A 45 -2.88 -6.56 17.64
C ALA A 45 -1.41 -6.28 17.26
N TYR A 46 -1.05 -5.00 17.12
CA TYR A 46 0.35 -4.58 16.92
C TYR A 46 1.25 -5.08 18.05
N MET A 47 0.86 -4.87 19.32
CA MET A 47 1.66 -5.28 20.48
C MET A 47 1.80 -6.81 20.59
N ALA A 48 0.76 -7.57 20.22
CA ALA A 48 0.83 -9.03 20.18
C ALA A 48 1.84 -9.50 19.13
N TRP A 49 1.79 -8.93 17.92
CA TRP A 49 2.75 -9.21 16.86
C TRP A 49 4.18 -8.82 17.24
N ASP A 50 4.38 -7.62 17.78
CA ASP A 50 5.70 -7.10 18.20
C ASP A 50 6.36 -7.99 19.26
N ARG A 51 5.55 -8.52 20.19
CA ARG A 51 5.99 -9.49 21.21
C ARG A 51 6.10 -10.93 20.72
N ARG A 52 5.87 -11.17 19.42
CA ARG A 52 5.84 -12.51 18.78
C ARG A 52 4.81 -13.47 19.40
N MET A 53 3.71 -12.92 19.90
CA MET A 53 2.56 -13.65 20.47
C MET A 53 1.32 -13.61 19.56
N GLY A 54 1.46 -13.07 18.34
CA GLY A 54 0.40 -13.01 17.33
C GLY A 54 0.97 -12.75 15.95
N ASP A 55 0.11 -12.84 14.93
CA ASP A 55 0.52 -12.79 13.53
C ASP A 55 0.46 -11.38 12.94
N TYR A 56 1.39 -11.09 12.02
CA TYR A 56 1.42 -9.82 11.29
C TYR A 56 0.14 -9.59 10.48
N ASP A 57 -0.43 -10.66 9.93
CA ASP A 57 -1.65 -10.61 9.14
C ASP A 57 -2.84 -10.14 9.97
N ASN A 58 -2.95 -10.56 11.24
CA ASN A 58 -4.02 -10.09 12.13
C ASN A 58 -3.90 -8.59 12.41
N TYR A 59 -2.68 -8.08 12.56
CA TYR A 59 -2.43 -6.65 12.72
C TYR A 59 -2.80 -5.87 11.45
N LEU A 60 -2.40 -6.35 10.26
CA LEU A 60 -2.77 -5.73 8.99
C LEU A 60 -4.28 -5.75 8.76
N GLN A 61 -4.93 -6.88 9.05
CA GLN A 61 -6.36 -7.08 8.85
C GLN A 61 -7.18 -6.06 9.66
N LYS A 62 -6.77 -5.74 10.89
CA LYS A 62 -7.43 -4.70 11.70
C LYS A 62 -7.38 -3.33 11.03
N MET A 63 -6.24 -2.95 10.45
CA MET A 63 -6.13 -1.69 9.71
C MET A 63 -6.97 -1.70 8.43
N VAL A 64 -7.04 -2.82 7.72
CA VAL A 64 -7.89 -2.97 6.52
C VAL A 64 -9.38 -2.85 6.87
N GLU A 65 -9.83 -3.48 7.95
CA GLU A 65 -11.22 -3.39 8.44
C GLU A 65 -11.61 -1.93 8.73
N ILE A 66 -10.81 -1.24 9.54
CA ILE A 66 -11.04 0.16 9.89
C ILE A 66 -10.95 1.06 8.66
N PHE A 67 -9.96 0.82 7.78
CA PHE A 67 -9.84 1.55 6.52
C PHE A 67 -11.11 1.42 5.70
N LYS A 68 -11.58 0.18 5.47
CA LYS A 68 -12.81 -0.09 4.69
C LYS A 68 -14.03 0.58 5.30
N GLU A 69 -14.16 0.57 6.62
CA GLU A 69 -15.28 1.24 7.29
C GLU A 69 -15.20 2.76 7.19
N THR A 70 -14.00 3.32 7.35
CA THR A 70 -13.81 4.77 7.37
C THR A 70 -13.92 5.35 5.96
N THR A 71 -13.50 4.62 4.93
CA THR A 71 -13.62 5.08 3.55
C THR A 71 -15.08 5.03 3.04
N LYS A 72 -15.97 4.29 3.70
CA LYS A 72 -17.41 4.36 3.41
C LYS A 72 -17.95 5.75 3.76
N GLY A 73 -18.34 6.50 2.74
CA GLY A 73 -18.86 7.86 2.88
C GLY A 73 -17.81 8.96 2.74
N ILE A 74 -16.53 8.61 2.59
CA ILE A 74 -15.49 9.57 2.20
C ILE A 74 -15.42 9.64 0.67
N SER A 75 -15.32 10.86 0.14
CA SER A 75 -15.09 11.10 -1.28
C SER A 75 -13.83 10.39 -1.77
N ALA A 76 -13.91 9.71 -2.92
CA ALA A 76 -12.77 9.06 -3.56
C ALA A 76 -11.59 10.03 -3.75
N VAL A 77 -11.87 11.29 -4.10
CA VAL A 77 -10.87 12.36 -4.27
C VAL A 77 -10.07 12.60 -2.99
N HIS A 78 -10.73 12.51 -1.82
CA HIS A 78 -10.05 12.71 -0.55
C HIS A 78 -9.12 11.52 -0.24
N ILE A 79 -9.56 10.29 -0.51
CA ILE A 79 -8.71 9.09 -0.35
C ILE A 79 -7.53 9.11 -1.31
N GLU A 80 -7.74 9.51 -2.57
CA GLU A 80 -6.68 9.71 -3.55
C GLU A 80 -5.66 10.75 -3.06
N HIS A 81 -6.12 11.88 -2.51
CA HIS A 81 -5.22 12.90 -1.99
C HIS A 81 -4.34 12.39 -0.83
N ILE A 82 -4.89 11.60 0.09
CA ILE A 82 -4.12 10.99 1.17
C ILE A 82 -3.11 10.00 0.58
N ALA A 83 -3.51 9.16 -0.38
CA ALA A 83 -2.64 8.20 -1.03
C ALA A 83 -1.46 8.90 -1.71
N GLN A 84 -1.71 9.95 -2.48
CA GLN A 84 -0.70 10.79 -3.10
C GLN A 84 0.29 11.32 -2.05
N LYS A 85 -0.20 11.89 -0.94
CA LYS A 85 0.65 12.42 0.14
C LYS A 85 1.51 11.34 0.80
N VAL A 86 0.98 10.13 0.96
CA VAL A 86 1.75 8.97 1.48
C VAL A 86 2.88 8.61 0.53
N ILE A 87 2.60 8.48 -0.77
CA ILE A 87 3.61 8.10 -1.77
C ILE A 87 4.66 9.19 -1.98
N GLU A 88 4.27 10.47 -1.96
CA GLU A 88 5.19 11.61 -2.00
C GLU A 88 6.20 11.56 -0.83
N GLN A 89 5.72 11.30 0.39
CA GLN A 89 6.56 11.34 1.59
C GLN A 89 7.36 10.06 1.84
N LYS A 90 6.82 8.90 1.44
CA LYS A 90 7.34 7.59 1.86
C LYS A 90 7.71 6.68 0.69
N GLY A 91 7.21 6.92 -0.52
CA GLY A 91 7.35 6.00 -1.66
C GLY A 91 8.77 5.72 -2.15
N GLU A 92 9.80 6.34 -1.59
CA GLU A 92 11.22 6.03 -1.88
C GLU A 92 11.80 4.87 -1.06
N ARG A 93 11.08 4.39 -0.04
CA ARG A 93 11.54 3.27 0.80
C ARG A 93 11.36 1.92 0.09
N VAL A 94 12.10 1.74 -1.01
CA VAL A 94 12.04 0.54 -1.86
C VAL A 94 13.29 -0.33 -1.75
N TYR A 95 13.17 -1.59 -2.15
CA TYR A 95 14.29 -2.53 -2.23
C TYR A 95 15.17 -2.26 -3.45
N GLN A 96 16.49 -2.26 -3.26
CA GLN A 96 17.45 -2.03 -4.35
C GLN A 96 17.37 -3.13 -5.41
N PHE A 97 17.15 -4.39 -5.01
CA PHE A 97 17.01 -5.52 -5.91
C PHE A 97 15.82 -5.32 -6.87
N THR A 98 14.62 -5.14 -6.31
CA THR A 98 13.40 -4.98 -7.10
C THR A 98 13.45 -3.75 -8.00
N ARG A 99 14.03 -2.64 -7.51
CA ARG A 99 14.29 -1.46 -8.34
C ARG A 99 15.15 -1.79 -9.55
N LYS A 100 16.23 -2.58 -9.39
CA LYS A 100 17.08 -3.01 -10.51
C LYS A 100 16.35 -3.92 -11.48
N GLU A 101 15.49 -4.81 -10.99
CA GLU A 101 14.69 -5.69 -11.85
C GLU A 101 13.66 -4.90 -12.68
N ILE A 102 12.98 -3.91 -12.10
CA ILE A 102 12.09 -3.00 -12.84
C ILE A 102 12.85 -2.32 -13.99
N GLU A 103 14.04 -1.76 -13.72
CA GLU A 103 14.87 -1.13 -14.76
C GLU A 103 15.34 -2.14 -15.82
N ARG A 104 15.66 -3.37 -15.42
CA ARG A 104 16.08 -4.44 -16.32
C ARG A 104 14.97 -4.81 -17.30
N HIS A 105 13.76 -5.06 -16.80
CA HIS A 105 12.60 -5.38 -17.62
C HIS A 105 12.20 -4.20 -18.52
N ARG A 106 12.28 -2.96 -18.02
CA ARG A 106 12.04 -1.76 -18.83
C ARG A 106 13.00 -1.65 -20.01
N LYS A 107 14.30 -1.86 -19.78
CA LYS A 107 15.33 -1.82 -20.84
C LYS A 107 15.13 -2.89 -21.91
N GLN A 108 14.46 -3.99 -21.57
CA GLN A 108 14.13 -5.08 -22.50
C GLN A 108 12.83 -4.82 -23.28
N GLY A 109 12.13 -3.71 -23.02
CA GLY A 109 10.84 -3.39 -23.66
C GLY A 109 9.69 -4.28 -23.17
N HIS A 110 9.82 -4.85 -21.97
CA HIS A 110 8.75 -5.63 -21.34
C HIS A 110 7.67 -4.69 -20.77
N LEU A 111 6.43 -5.16 -20.77
CA LEU A 111 5.35 -4.50 -20.05
C LEU A 111 5.57 -4.69 -18.55
N LEU A 112 5.43 -3.62 -17.77
CA LEU A 112 5.54 -3.62 -16.32
C LEU A 112 4.14 -3.50 -15.72
N ILE A 113 3.71 -4.49 -14.93
CA ILE A 113 2.38 -4.52 -14.32
C ILE A 113 2.52 -4.67 -12.80
N ALA A 114 1.90 -3.77 -12.03
CA ALA A 114 1.91 -3.86 -10.58
C ALA A 114 0.64 -4.57 -10.08
N ILE A 115 0.77 -5.53 -9.16
CA ILE A 115 -0.39 -6.21 -8.55
C ILE A 115 -0.18 -6.26 -7.04
N SER A 116 -1.07 -5.67 -6.25
CA SER A 116 -0.91 -5.65 -4.79
C SER A 116 -2.26 -5.79 -4.06
N GLY A 117 -2.21 -6.38 -2.87
CA GLY A 117 -3.35 -6.44 -1.95
C GLY A 117 -3.66 -5.11 -1.25
N SER A 118 -2.81 -4.09 -1.40
CA SER A 118 -3.06 -2.74 -0.87
C SER A 118 -4.20 -2.04 -1.61
N PRO A 119 -4.84 -1.02 -0.99
CA PRO A 119 -5.88 -0.22 -1.62
C PRO A 119 -5.47 0.34 -2.99
N GLU A 120 -6.36 0.22 -3.97
CA GLU A 120 -6.11 0.63 -5.36
C GLU A 120 -5.55 2.06 -5.52
N PRO A 121 -6.00 3.09 -4.77
CA PRO A 121 -5.41 4.42 -4.85
C PRO A 121 -3.91 4.46 -4.50
N LEU A 122 -3.46 3.67 -3.54
CA LEU A 122 -2.03 3.59 -3.17
C LEU A 122 -1.21 2.86 -4.23
N VAL A 123 -1.78 1.79 -4.78
CA VAL A 123 -1.16 1.00 -5.86
C VAL A 123 -1.01 1.87 -7.10
N LYS A 124 -2.04 2.64 -7.46
CA LYS A 124 -2.04 3.60 -8.57
C LYS A 124 -0.89 4.59 -8.45
N GLU A 125 -0.79 5.29 -7.32
CA GLU A 125 0.24 6.30 -7.08
C GLU A 125 1.66 5.72 -7.15
N MET A 126 1.85 4.50 -6.63
CA MET A 126 3.14 3.79 -6.77
C MET A 126 3.44 3.38 -8.21
N ALA A 127 2.45 2.85 -8.92
CA ALA A 127 2.58 2.46 -10.33
C ALA A 127 2.95 3.66 -11.21
N GLU A 128 2.26 4.79 -11.02
CA GLU A 128 2.54 6.04 -11.73
C GLU A 128 3.95 6.57 -11.42
N LYS A 129 4.33 6.61 -10.13
CA LYS A 129 5.66 7.04 -9.69
C LYS A 129 6.79 6.22 -10.34
N TYR A 130 6.62 4.91 -10.42
CA TYR A 130 7.59 4.00 -11.01
C TYR A 130 7.34 3.70 -12.50
N LYS A 131 6.42 4.43 -13.15
CA LYS A 131 6.11 4.33 -14.58
C LYS A 131 5.82 2.89 -15.03
N PHE A 132 4.93 2.23 -14.30
CA PHE A 132 4.33 0.96 -14.71
C PHE A 132 3.34 1.20 -15.85
N ASP A 133 3.16 0.20 -16.71
CA ASP A 133 2.24 0.27 -17.84
C ASP A 133 0.79 -0.01 -17.42
N ASP A 134 0.60 -0.80 -16.36
CA ASP A 134 -0.72 -1.11 -15.79
C ASP A 134 -0.60 -1.48 -14.31
N PHE A 135 -1.71 -1.49 -13.57
CA PHE A 135 -1.74 -1.89 -12.18
C PHE A 135 -3.08 -2.47 -11.73
N ARG A 136 -3.06 -3.24 -10.65
CA ARG A 136 -4.25 -3.69 -9.94
C ARG A 136 -4.03 -3.68 -8.43
N GLY A 137 -4.88 -2.93 -7.73
CA GLY A 137 -4.97 -2.97 -6.28
C GLY A 137 -6.31 -3.47 -5.78
N THR A 138 -6.46 -3.61 -4.47
CA THR A 138 -7.72 -4.00 -3.85
C THR A 138 -8.74 -2.87 -3.91
N GLN A 139 -9.91 -3.18 -4.47
CA GLN A 139 -11.09 -2.31 -4.44
C GLN A 139 -11.99 -2.73 -3.29
N TYR A 140 -12.19 -1.83 -2.33
CA TYR A 140 -13.06 -2.06 -1.19
C TYR A 140 -14.44 -1.45 -1.50
N LEU A 141 -15.32 -2.25 -2.12
CA LEU A 141 -16.74 -1.95 -2.29
C LEU A 141 -17.51 -2.10 -0.96
#